data_AF-A0A3S0J7D7-F1
#
_entry.id   AF-A0A3S0J7D7-F1
#
_cell.length_a   1.000
_cell.length_b   1.000
_cell.length_c   1.000
_cell.angle_alpha   90.00
_cell.angle_beta   90.00
_cell.angle_gamma   90.00
#
_symmetry.space_group_name_H-M   'P 1'
#
loop_
_entity.id
_entity.type
_entity.pdbx_description
1 polymer ?
#
loop_
_entity_poly.entity_id
_entity_poly.type
_entity_poly.pdbx_seq_one_letter_code
_entity_poly.pdbx_strand_id
1 'polypeptide(L)'
;MVTTTSRGGPMLRASSTAFAGPFIYHFTRVSRNAKTGPMAVTTTSANTCLPGCSFRQSGCYAENGLLALHWRAVSAGARGGSFDELLAQIRTLPRRALWRHNQAGDLTPSAPGTIDVHLLSRLAMANRGRRGFTYTHYPPTRANRAAIRQANQLGFAVNLSAETLAQADGYAVLEVAPVVVVLPVGTTKPTRTPSGRPVIVCPSSVGNTDCLSCGICQQRDRSVIVGFPAHGARARHVERILLEGRPS
;
A
#
# COMPACT_ATOMS: atom_id res chain seq x y z
N MET A 1 -51.71 40.61 -15.36
CA MET A 1 -50.70 40.35 -14.32
C MET A 1 -50.91 38.93 -13.81
N VAL A 2 -50.13 37.96 -14.30
CA VAL A 2 -50.16 36.59 -13.82
C VAL A 2 -48.80 36.34 -13.15
N THR A 3 -48.81 36.25 -11.83
CA THR A 3 -47.64 35.97 -11.00
C THR A 3 -47.36 34.47 -11.00
N THR A 4 -46.29 34.07 -11.68
CA THR A 4 -45.74 32.71 -11.64
C THR A 4 -44.81 32.55 -10.45
N THR A 5 -45.24 31.76 -9.45
CA THR A 5 -44.39 31.29 -8.35
C THR A 5 -43.62 30.04 -8.79
N SER A 6 -42.34 30.22 -9.10
CA SER A 6 -41.41 29.11 -9.36
C SER A 6 -41.00 28.47 -8.03
N ARG A 7 -41.36 27.19 -7.86
CA ARG A 7 -40.91 26.35 -6.74
C ARG A 7 -39.44 25.98 -6.96
N GLY A 8 -38.55 26.51 -6.12
CA GLY A 8 -37.15 26.10 -6.07
C GLY A 8 -37.03 24.61 -5.76
N GLY A 9 -36.55 23.84 -6.73
CA GLY A 9 -36.15 22.45 -6.54
C GLY A 9 -34.93 22.36 -5.61
N PRO A 10 -34.76 21.24 -4.89
CA PRO A 10 -33.66 21.09 -3.95
C PRO A 10 -32.34 21.11 -4.72
N MET A 11 -31.47 22.06 -4.39
CA MET A 11 -30.08 22.06 -4.82
C MET A 11 -29.46 20.73 -4.41
N LEU A 12 -29.14 19.89 -5.41
CA LEU A 12 -28.24 18.76 -5.25
C LEU A 12 -26.95 19.27 -4.62
N ARG A 13 -26.80 19.03 -3.31
CA ARG A 13 -25.53 19.23 -2.62
C ARG A 13 -24.52 18.31 -3.29
N ALA A 14 -23.58 18.90 -4.02
CA ALA A 14 -22.37 18.22 -4.44
C ALA A 14 -21.69 17.69 -3.17
N SER A 15 -21.75 16.38 -2.96
CA SER A 15 -21.00 15.69 -1.91
C SER A 15 -19.52 15.92 -2.16
N SER A 16 -18.95 16.88 -1.44
CA SER A 16 -17.52 17.15 -1.44
C SER A 16 -16.80 15.89 -0.96
N THR A 17 -16.09 15.22 -1.86
CA THR A 17 -15.19 14.11 -1.58
C THR A 17 -13.87 14.60 -0.95
N ALA A 18 -13.97 15.49 0.04
CA ALA A 18 -12.86 15.82 0.90
C ALA A 18 -12.54 14.57 1.76
N PHE A 19 -11.27 14.18 1.81
CA PHE A 19 -10.81 13.09 2.67
C PHE A 19 -11.36 13.31 4.08
N ALA A 20 -12.08 12.31 4.60
CA ALA A 20 -12.67 12.37 5.92
C ALA A 20 -11.54 12.45 6.97
N GLY A 21 -11.31 13.66 7.49
CA GLY A 21 -10.39 13.94 8.58
C GLY A 21 -8.89 13.90 8.23
N PRO A 22 -8.02 14.31 9.19
CA PRO A 22 -6.58 14.26 9.03
C PRO A 22 -6.08 12.81 8.85
N PHE A 23 -4.93 12.65 8.21
CA PHE A 23 -4.23 11.36 8.15
C PHE A 23 -3.48 11.14 9.46
N ILE A 24 -3.63 9.96 10.06
CA ILE A 24 -2.96 9.57 11.30
C ILE A 24 -1.89 8.53 11.00
N TYR A 25 -0.72 8.73 11.58
CA TYR A 25 0.46 7.91 11.35
C TYR A 25 0.91 7.30 12.67
N HIS A 26 1.09 5.99 12.71
CA HIS A 26 1.64 5.32 13.87
C HIS A 26 2.91 4.58 13.50
N PHE A 27 3.95 4.79 14.31
CA PHE A 27 5.23 4.13 14.17
C PHE A 27 5.39 3.07 15.27
N THR A 28 5.63 1.83 14.87
CA THR A 28 5.95 0.73 15.77
C THR A 28 7.43 0.43 15.64
N ARG A 29 8.22 0.76 16.67
CA ARG A 29 9.69 0.60 16.67
C ARG A 29 10.13 -0.85 16.52
N VAL A 30 9.44 -1.76 17.19
CA VAL A 30 9.72 -3.20 17.14
C VAL A 30 8.40 -3.92 16.89
N SER A 31 8.24 -4.45 15.68
CA SER A 31 7.04 -5.19 15.32
C SER A 31 6.97 -6.55 16.04
N ARG A 32 5.76 -6.97 16.42
CA ARG A 32 5.48 -8.33 16.91
C ARG A 32 4.80 -9.21 15.85
N ASN A 33 4.73 -8.72 14.61
CA ASN A 33 4.15 -9.46 13.49
C ASN A 33 5.20 -10.44 12.95
N ALA A 34 4.91 -11.74 13.03
CA ALA A 34 5.80 -12.80 12.56
C ALA A 34 6.24 -12.59 11.09
N LYS A 35 5.36 -12.08 10.22
CA LYS A 35 5.69 -11.79 8.82
C LYS A 35 6.81 -10.76 8.69
N THR A 36 6.79 -9.74 9.53
CA THR A 36 7.76 -8.65 9.44
C THR A 36 9.03 -8.94 10.23
N GLY A 37 8.99 -9.88 11.18
CA GLY A 37 10.00 -9.98 12.22
C GLY A 37 9.99 -8.72 13.10
N PRO A 38 11.03 -8.51 13.93
CA PRO A 38 11.14 -7.36 14.84
C PRO A 38 11.53 -6.05 14.14
N MET A 39 11.35 -5.92 12.82
CA MET A 39 11.67 -4.67 12.12
C MET A 39 10.73 -3.53 12.53
N ALA A 40 11.23 -2.30 12.36
CA ALA A 40 10.39 -1.12 12.48
C ALA A 40 9.35 -1.08 11.36
N VAL A 41 8.14 -0.69 11.72
CA VAL A 41 7.01 -0.64 10.80
C VAL A 41 6.12 0.55 11.08
N THR A 42 5.35 0.98 10.10
CA THR A 42 4.34 2.02 10.29
C THR A 42 2.95 1.53 9.92
N THR A 43 1.94 2.23 10.40
CA THR A 43 0.54 2.06 10.04
C THR A 43 -0.04 3.44 9.74
N THR A 44 -0.75 3.59 8.63
CA THR A 44 -1.42 4.85 8.28
C THR A 44 -2.93 4.65 8.28
N SER A 45 -3.68 5.66 8.70
CA SER A 45 -5.15 5.63 8.80
C SER A 45 -5.84 5.20 7.48
N ALA A 46 -6.99 4.55 7.61
CA ALA A 46 -7.72 3.94 6.49
C ALA A 46 -8.20 4.94 5.41
N ASN A 47 -8.28 6.24 5.73
CA ASN A 47 -8.59 7.28 4.75
C ASN A 47 -7.45 7.51 3.72
N THR A 48 -6.29 6.88 3.89
CA THR A 48 -5.25 6.80 2.83
C THR A 48 -5.52 5.71 1.78
N CYS A 49 -6.45 4.78 2.01
CA CYS A 49 -6.78 3.79 0.99
C CYS A 49 -7.70 4.39 -0.07
N LEU A 50 -7.52 3.99 -1.34
CA LEU A 50 -8.44 4.33 -2.41
C LEU A 50 -9.87 3.86 -2.06
N PRO A 51 -10.91 4.69 -2.20
CA PRO A 51 -12.29 4.28 -1.91
C PRO A 51 -12.74 3.05 -2.69
N GLY A 52 -12.34 2.94 -3.96
CA GLY A 52 -12.66 1.81 -4.86
C GLY A 52 -11.67 0.64 -4.83
N CYS A 53 -10.83 0.50 -3.80
CA CYS A 53 -9.91 -0.64 -3.69
C CYS A 53 -10.69 -1.97 -3.66
N SER A 54 -10.38 -2.89 -4.57
CA SER A 54 -11.11 -4.16 -4.73
C SER A 54 -11.04 -5.04 -3.48
N PHE A 55 -9.96 -4.94 -2.70
CA PHE A 55 -9.79 -5.69 -1.45
C PHE A 55 -10.53 -5.08 -0.25
N ARG A 56 -10.99 -3.83 -0.34
CA ARG A 56 -11.71 -3.16 0.76
C ARG A 56 -12.96 -3.95 1.09
N GLN A 57 -13.10 -4.37 2.35
CA GLN A 57 -14.17 -5.25 2.85
C GLN A 57 -14.28 -6.63 2.16
N SER A 58 -13.42 -6.92 1.19
CA SER A 58 -13.48 -8.09 0.31
C SER A 58 -12.20 -8.93 0.35
N GLY A 59 -11.34 -8.72 1.35
CA GLY A 59 -10.11 -9.53 1.51
C GLY A 59 -8.86 -8.76 1.93
N CYS A 60 -8.96 -7.48 2.27
CA CYS A 60 -7.82 -6.69 2.69
C CYS A 60 -7.11 -7.33 3.89
N TYR A 61 -5.79 -7.53 3.76
CA TYR A 61 -4.93 -8.06 4.82
C TYR A 61 -5.10 -7.28 6.14
N ALA A 62 -5.23 -5.96 6.06
CA ALA A 62 -5.35 -5.07 7.21
C ALA A 62 -6.66 -5.20 8.01
N GLU A 63 -7.68 -5.85 7.44
CA GLU A 63 -8.99 -6.01 8.07
C GLU A 63 -9.10 -7.27 8.94
N ASN A 64 -8.01 -8.03 9.11
CA ASN A 64 -8.02 -9.30 9.84
C ASN A 64 -7.19 -9.25 11.14
N GLY A 65 -7.67 -9.98 12.15
CA GLY A 65 -6.94 -10.27 13.39
C GLY A 65 -6.52 -9.05 14.20
N LEU A 66 -5.38 -9.15 14.89
CA LEU A 66 -4.84 -8.07 15.73
C LEU A 66 -4.47 -6.81 14.93
N LEU A 67 -4.10 -6.97 13.65
CA LEU A 67 -3.82 -5.84 12.77
C LEU A 67 -5.08 -5.00 12.55
N ALA A 68 -6.25 -5.62 12.41
CA ALA A 68 -7.52 -4.90 12.28
C ALA A 68 -7.84 -4.06 13.51
N LEU A 69 -7.60 -4.59 14.72
CA LEU A 69 -7.80 -3.83 15.97
C LEU A 69 -6.86 -2.62 16.01
N HIS A 70 -5.58 -2.85 15.70
CA HIS A 70 -4.59 -1.78 15.67
C HIS A 70 -4.92 -0.72 14.61
N TRP A 71 -5.31 -1.13 13.41
CA TRP A 71 -5.59 -0.22 12.30
C TRP A 71 -6.86 0.60 12.53
N ARG A 72 -7.88 0.02 13.18
CA ARG A 72 -9.06 0.78 13.65
C ARG A 72 -8.68 1.86 14.67
N ALA A 73 -7.85 1.53 15.65
CA ALA A 73 -7.39 2.51 16.64
C ALA A 73 -6.58 3.66 16.00
N VAL A 74 -5.72 3.36 15.01
CA VAL A 74 -5.00 4.39 14.25
C VAL A 74 -5.97 5.24 13.42
N SER A 75 -6.91 4.60 12.72
CA SER A 75 -7.88 5.29 11.87
C SER A 75 -8.85 6.18 12.65
N ALA A 76 -9.13 5.83 13.91
CA ALA A 76 -9.95 6.64 14.81
C ALA A 76 -9.14 7.75 15.53
N GLY A 77 -7.83 7.89 15.28
CA GLY A 77 -6.98 8.85 15.96
C GLY A 77 -6.63 8.49 17.41
N ALA A 78 -7.07 7.33 17.91
CA ALA A 78 -6.77 6.86 19.27
C ALA A 78 -5.30 6.39 19.43
N ARG A 79 -4.55 6.25 18.32
CA ARG A 79 -3.15 5.85 18.33
C ARG A 79 -2.40 6.44 17.13
N GLY A 80 -1.24 7.05 17.39
CA GLY A 80 -0.41 7.68 16.36
C GLY A 80 -0.40 9.19 16.51
N GLY A 81 0.09 9.88 15.49
CA GLY A 81 0.20 11.33 15.47
C GLY A 81 0.29 11.86 14.04
N SER A 82 0.88 13.03 13.94
CA SER A 82 1.12 13.76 12.71
C SER A 82 2.18 13.11 11.82
N PHE A 83 2.22 13.55 10.57
CA PHE A 83 3.25 13.12 9.63
C PHE A 83 4.65 13.55 10.10
N ASP A 84 4.78 14.74 10.70
CA ASP A 84 6.06 15.29 11.13
C ASP A 84 6.67 14.48 12.28
N GLU A 85 5.83 14.04 13.22
CA GLU A 85 6.22 13.11 14.29
C GLU A 85 6.68 11.76 13.73
N LEU A 86 5.97 11.22 12.72
CA LEU A 86 6.41 10.02 12.01
C LEU A 86 7.81 10.21 11.41
N LEU A 87 8.04 11.32 10.69
CA LEU A 87 9.34 11.58 10.07
C LEU A 87 10.45 11.72 11.12
N ALA A 88 10.16 12.35 12.26
CA ALA A 88 11.10 12.44 13.38
C ALA A 88 11.48 11.04 13.90
N GLN A 89 10.51 10.14 14.06
CA GLN A 89 10.77 8.76 14.50
C GLN A 89 11.56 7.96 13.47
N ILE A 90 11.27 8.07 12.17
CA ILE A 90 12.05 7.41 11.10
C ILE A 90 13.52 7.84 11.14
N ARG A 91 13.79 9.13 11.39
CA ARG A 91 15.16 9.67 11.52
C ARG A 91 15.92 9.18 12.76
N THR A 92 15.27 8.48 13.68
CA THR A 92 15.95 7.80 14.80
C THR A 92 16.38 6.38 14.47
N LEU A 93 15.93 5.80 13.35
CA LEU A 93 16.33 4.47 12.95
C LEU A 93 17.85 4.40 12.68
N PRO A 94 18.52 3.28 13.07
CA PRO A 94 19.93 3.08 12.77
C PRO A 94 20.23 3.18 11.28
N ARG A 95 21.47 3.53 10.95
CA ARG A 95 21.93 3.53 9.55
C ARG A 95 21.74 2.15 8.94
N ARG A 96 21.30 2.13 7.69
CA ARG A 96 20.99 0.93 6.88
C ARG A 96 19.89 0.05 7.46
N ALA A 97 19.18 0.46 8.51
CA ALA A 97 18.05 -0.29 9.05
C ALA A 97 17.00 -0.54 7.97
N LEU A 98 16.60 -1.80 7.81
CA LEU A 98 15.47 -2.22 7.01
C LEU A 98 14.19 -1.98 7.82
N TRP A 99 13.21 -1.33 7.19
CA TRP A 99 11.94 -1.01 7.82
C TRP A 99 10.84 -0.95 6.76
N ARG A 100 9.58 -1.12 7.19
CA ARG A 100 8.43 -1.13 6.27
C ARG A 100 7.43 -0.04 6.59
N HIS A 101 7.26 0.84 5.63
CA HIS A 101 6.05 1.63 5.50
C HIS A 101 5.12 0.84 4.58
N ASN A 102 3.88 0.52 4.83
CA ASN A 102 3.11 0.44 6.04
C ASN A 102 2.57 -1.01 6.13
N GLN A 103 2.16 -1.42 7.33
CA GLN A 103 1.46 -2.70 7.54
C GLN A 103 0.00 -2.61 7.08
N ALA A 104 -0.59 -1.41 7.22
CA ALA A 104 -1.94 -1.06 6.82
C ALA A 104 -2.03 0.43 6.47
N GLY A 105 -3.00 0.79 5.63
CA GLY A 105 -3.05 2.06 4.90
C GLY A 105 -2.30 1.99 3.58
N ASP A 106 -2.22 3.12 2.88
CA ASP A 106 -1.42 3.30 1.66
C ASP A 106 -0.61 4.63 1.79
N LEU A 107 0.09 5.03 0.72
CA LEU A 107 0.74 6.33 0.62
C LEU A 107 -0.28 7.46 0.78
N THR A 108 0.13 8.56 1.41
CA THR A 108 -0.77 9.69 1.63
C THR A 108 -1.21 10.32 0.30
N PRO A 109 -2.52 10.45 0.03
CA PRO A 109 -3.01 11.11 -1.17
C PRO A 109 -3.17 12.62 -1.02
N SER A 110 -3.05 13.32 -2.14
CA SER A 110 -3.51 14.71 -2.28
C SER A 110 -4.94 14.80 -2.84
N ALA A 111 -5.36 13.77 -3.57
CA ALA A 111 -6.70 13.61 -4.16
C ALA A 111 -7.00 12.10 -4.29
N PRO A 112 -8.27 11.68 -4.45
CA PRO A 112 -8.59 10.29 -4.75
C PRO A 112 -7.76 9.77 -5.94
N GLY A 113 -7.08 8.65 -5.77
CA GLY A 113 -6.22 8.08 -6.82
C GLY A 113 -4.88 8.79 -7.06
N THR A 114 -4.57 9.88 -6.36
CA THR A 114 -3.35 10.68 -6.57
C THR A 114 -2.50 10.75 -5.31
N ILE A 115 -1.26 10.28 -5.39
CA ILE A 115 -0.27 10.34 -4.31
C ILE A 115 0.15 11.80 -4.09
N ASP A 116 0.22 12.22 -2.83
CA ASP A 116 0.83 13.49 -2.47
C ASP A 116 2.36 13.41 -2.67
N VAL A 117 2.83 14.03 -3.75
CA VAL A 117 4.25 14.04 -4.13
C VAL A 117 5.13 14.72 -3.08
N HIS A 118 4.61 15.72 -2.37
CA HIS A 118 5.37 16.45 -1.37
C HIS A 118 5.58 15.58 -0.12
N LEU A 119 4.52 14.93 0.37
CA LEU A 119 4.61 14.02 1.51
C LEU A 119 5.47 12.79 1.18
N LEU A 120 5.31 12.18 0.00
CA LEU A 120 6.17 11.06 -0.41
C LEU A 120 7.65 11.47 -0.49
N SER A 121 7.95 12.66 -1.02
CA SER A 121 9.32 13.19 -1.07
C SER A 121 9.90 13.40 0.33
N ARG A 122 9.12 13.97 1.26
CA ARG A 122 9.53 14.15 2.66
C ARG A 122 9.78 12.82 3.37
N LEU A 123 8.94 11.81 3.11
CA LEU A 123 9.14 10.44 3.60
C LEU A 123 10.44 9.83 3.08
N ALA A 124 10.68 9.93 1.77
CA ALA A 124 11.89 9.43 1.13
C ALA A 124 13.15 10.13 1.66
N MET A 125 13.07 11.43 1.93
CA MET A 125 14.16 12.21 2.55
C MET A 125 14.42 11.78 4.00
N ALA A 126 13.38 11.56 4.81
CA ALA A 126 13.55 11.04 6.17
C ALA A 126 14.16 9.62 6.17
N ASN A 127 13.88 8.83 5.13
CA ASN A 127 14.47 7.52 4.90
C ASN A 127 15.95 7.56 4.51
N ARG A 128 16.54 8.72 4.14
CA ARG A 128 17.94 8.77 3.67
C ARG A 128 18.89 8.10 4.66
N GLY A 129 19.72 7.18 4.14
CA GLY A 129 20.63 6.36 4.94
C GLY A 129 19.98 5.15 5.62
N ARG A 130 18.69 4.89 5.39
CA ARG A 130 17.94 3.67 5.78
C ARG A 130 17.44 2.94 4.53
N ARG A 131 16.84 1.78 4.76
CA ARG A 131 16.36 0.85 3.73
C ARG A 131 14.85 0.68 3.84
N GLY A 132 14.09 1.78 3.77
CA GLY A 132 12.64 1.75 3.82
C GLY A 132 12.04 1.22 2.52
N PHE A 133 10.96 0.45 2.64
CA PHE A 133 10.16 0.04 1.50
C PHE A 133 8.66 0.07 1.82
N THR A 134 7.84 0.11 0.76
CA THR A 134 6.38 0.13 0.80
C THR A 134 5.73 -0.51 -0.43
N TYR A 135 4.42 -0.67 -0.34
CA TYR A 135 3.55 -1.12 -1.42
C TYR A 135 2.48 -0.06 -1.63
N THR A 136 2.06 0.13 -2.87
CA THR A 136 0.94 1.01 -3.17
C THR A 136 -0.04 0.36 -4.13
N HIS A 137 -1.33 0.56 -3.84
CA HIS A 137 -2.46 0.19 -4.70
C HIS A 137 -2.93 1.38 -5.54
N TYR A 138 -2.31 2.56 -5.41
CA TYR A 138 -2.61 3.69 -6.28
C TYR A 138 -2.28 3.36 -7.74
N PRO A 139 -3.16 3.70 -8.70
CA PRO A 139 -2.91 3.44 -10.10
C PRO A 139 -1.65 4.20 -10.55
N PRO A 140 -0.78 3.62 -11.39
CA PRO A 140 0.44 4.26 -11.85
C PRO A 140 0.14 5.30 -12.95
N THR A 141 -0.66 6.32 -12.62
CA THR A 141 -0.89 7.51 -13.46
C THR A 141 0.41 8.26 -13.72
N ARG A 142 0.45 9.15 -14.72
CA ARG A 142 1.67 9.93 -15.03
C ARG A 142 2.24 10.65 -13.80
N ALA A 143 1.37 11.26 -12.98
CA ALA A 143 1.76 11.95 -11.75
C ALA A 143 2.30 10.98 -10.70
N ASN A 144 1.59 9.89 -10.43
CA ASN A 144 2.02 8.89 -9.44
C ASN A 144 3.35 8.24 -9.85
N ARG A 145 3.54 7.93 -11.15
CA ARG A 145 4.80 7.37 -11.65
C ARG A 145 5.99 8.28 -11.39
N ALA A 146 5.83 9.59 -11.58
CA ALA A 146 6.90 10.56 -11.32
C ALA A 146 7.26 10.59 -9.83
N ALA A 147 6.27 10.65 -8.94
CA ALA A 147 6.46 10.66 -7.49
C ALA A 147 7.12 9.36 -6.99
N ILE A 148 6.65 8.21 -7.47
CA ILE A 148 7.19 6.88 -7.15
C ILE A 148 8.63 6.75 -7.63
N ARG A 149 8.93 7.14 -8.88
CA ARG A 149 10.28 7.10 -9.44
C ARG A 149 11.24 7.95 -8.61
N GLN A 150 10.83 9.16 -8.20
CA GLN A 150 11.64 10.03 -7.35
C GLN A 150 11.93 9.41 -5.98
N ALA A 151 10.92 8.85 -5.30
CA ALA A 151 11.09 8.18 -4.02
C ALA A 151 12.05 6.98 -4.12
N ASN A 152 11.89 6.19 -5.18
CA ASN A 152 12.77 5.08 -5.51
C ASN A 152 14.20 5.57 -5.74
N GLN A 153 14.44 6.64 -6.48
CA GLN A 153 15.79 7.20 -6.67
C GLN A 153 16.42 7.68 -5.35
N LEU A 154 15.61 8.19 -4.41
CA LEU A 154 16.07 8.70 -3.11
C LEU A 154 16.40 7.63 -2.06
N GLY A 155 16.18 6.34 -2.33
CA GLY A 155 16.47 5.29 -1.32
C GLY A 155 15.24 4.59 -0.74
N PHE A 156 14.03 5.08 -1.01
CA PHE A 156 12.80 4.56 -0.42
C PHE A 156 12.03 3.73 -1.46
N ALA A 157 12.04 2.41 -1.29
CA ALA A 157 11.55 1.47 -2.29
C ALA A 157 10.00 1.38 -2.28
N VAL A 158 9.33 2.03 -3.21
CA VAL A 158 7.90 1.89 -3.44
C VAL A 158 7.68 0.78 -4.48
N ASN A 159 6.90 -0.24 -4.11
CA ASN A 159 6.52 -1.35 -4.97
C ASN A 159 5.10 -1.14 -5.51
N LEU A 160 4.89 -1.37 -6.80
CA LEU A 160 3.54 -1.38 -7.38
C LEU A 160 2.84 -2.69 -7.05
N SER A 161 1.68 -2.60 -6.40
CA SER A 161 0.89 -3.76 -5.99
C SER A 161 -0.15 -4.09 -7.05
N ALA A 162 0.08 -5.16 -7.81
CA ALA A 162 -0.85 -5.69 -8.79
C ALA A 162 -1.80 -6.71 -8.16
N GLU A 163 -3.01 -6.75 -8.66
CA GLU A 163 -4.05 -7.68 -8.26
C GLU A 163 -4.01 -8.94 -9.14
N THR A 164 -3.60 -8.83 -10.41
CA THR A 164 -3.52 -9.98 -11.33
C THR A 164 -2.15 -10.08 -12.00
N LEU A 165 -1.81 -11.28 -12.51
CA LEU A 165 -0.56 -11.50 -13.25
C LEU A 165 -0.48 -10.65 -14.54
N ALA A 166 -1.62 -10.41 -15.21
CA ALA A 166 -1.68 -9.55 -16.39
C ALA A 166 -1.48 -8.07 -16.02
N GLN A 167 -2.06 -7.61 -14.91
CA GLN A 167 -1.79 -6.26 -14.41
C GLN A 167 -0.33 -6.11 -13.99
N ALA A 168 0.28 -7.15 -13.41
CA ALA A 168 1.69 -7.15 -13.05
C ALA A 168 2.59 -6.99 -14.28
N ASP A 169 2.26 -7.60 -15.41
CA ASP A 169 2.93 -7.34 -16.69
C ASP A 169 2.80 -5.88 -17.12
N GLY A 170 1.58 -5.34 -17.07
CA GLY A 170 1.31 -3.94 -17.38
C GLY A 170 2.13 -2.98 -16.52
N TYR A 171 2.29 -3.27 -15.24
CA TYR A 171 3.11 -2.46 -14.32
C TYR A 171 4.61 -2.63 -14.57
N ALA A 172 5.07 -3.84 -14.89
CA ALA A 172 6.48 -4.11 -15.13
C ALA A 172 7.01 -3.38 -16.36
N VAL A 173 6.22 -3.26 -17.44
CA VAL A 173 6.59 -2.53 -18.66
C VAL A 173 6.79 -1.03 -18.41
N LEU A 174 6.24 -0.47 -17.32
CA LEU A 174 6.41 0.95 -17.01
C LEU A 174 7.82 1.30 -16.54
N GLU A 175 8.58 0.32 -16.03
CA GLU A 175 9.95 0.49 -15.52
C GLU A 175 10.07 1.65 -14.51
N VAL A 176 9.06 1.78 -13.64
CA VAL A 176 8.98 2.83 -12.60
C VAL A 176 9.46 2.31 -11.24
N ALA A 177 9.15 1.05 -10.95
CA ALA A 177 9.23 0.46 -9.62
C ALA A 177 9.24 -1.07 -9.69
N PRO A 178 9.77 -1.75 -8.68
CA PRO A 178 9.55 -3.19 -8.51
C PRO A 178 8.05 -3.49 -8.39
N VAL A 179 7.64 -4.63 -8.93
CA VAL A 179 6.23 -5.05 -8.94
C VAL A 179 6.03 -6.21 -7.97
N VAL A 180 4.89 -6.21 -7.30
CA VAL A 180 4.37 -7.36 -6.56
C VAL A 180 2.98 -7.71 -7.05
N VAL A 181 2.55 -8.95 -6.81
CA VAL A 181 1.25 -9.42 -7.28
C VAL A 181 0.57 -10.31 -6.24
N VAL A 182 -0.74 -10.25 -6.12
CA VAL A 182 -1.50 -11.23 -5.34
C VAL A 182 -1.58 -12.55 -6.10
N LEU A 183 -1.42 -13.66 -5.38
CA LEU A 183 -1.51 -15.01 -5.93
C LEU A 183 -2.68 -15.77 -5.29
N PRO A 184 -3.22 -16.80 -5.98
CA PRO A 184 -4.21 -17.70 -5.38
C PRO A 184 -3.74 -18.33 -4.08
N VAL A 185 -4.71 -18.71 -3.25
CA VAL A 185 -4.47 -19.38 -1.96
C VAL A 185 -3.66 -20.67 -2.19
N GLY A 186 -2.72 -20.96 -1.30
CA GLY A 186 -1.93 -22.19 -1.37
C GLY A 186 -0.85 -22.20 -2.46
N THR A 187 -0.67 -21.10 -3.20
CA THR A 187 0.45 -20.99 -4.15
C THR A 187 1.79 -21.01 -3.41
N THR A 188 2.55 -22.09 -3.56
CA THR A 188 3.85 -22.30 -2.89
C THR A 188 5.03 -22.35 -3.86
N LYS A 189 4.77 -22.59 -5.15
CA LYS A 189 5.79 -22.71 -6.19
C LYS A 189 5.89 -21.41 -7.01
N PRO A 190 7.08 -21.02 -7.46
CA PRO A 190 7.24 -19.94 -8.44
C PRO A 190 6.40 -20.19 -9.69
N THR A 191 6.00 -19.10 -10.34
CA THR A 191 5.21 -19.13 -11.58
C THR A 191 5.72 -18.07 -12.54
N ARG A 192 5.01 -17.87 -13.65
CA ARG A 192 5.26 -16.80 -14.62
C ARG A 192 3.98 -16.02 -14.89
N THR A 193 4.14 -14.75 -15.25
CA THR A 193 3.06 -13.96 -15.83
C THR A 193 2.76 -14.43 -17.27
N PRO A 194 1.63 -14.00 -17.88
CA PRO A 194 1.34 -14.27 -19.29
C PRO A 194 2.46 -13.82 -20.25
N SER A 195 3.14 -12.71 -19.96
CA SER A 195 4.30 -12.25 -20.74
C SER A 195 5.62 -12.94 -20.36
N GLY A 196 5.55 -14.04 -19.59
CA GLY A 196 6.71 -14.85 -19.24
C GLY A 196 7.60 -14.29 -18.14
N ARG A 197 7.21 -13.20 -17.44
CA ARG A 197 8.06 -12.63 -16.36
C ARG A 197 8.09 -13.56 -15.15
N PRO A 198 9.27 -13.80 -14.54
CA PRO A 198 9.38 -14.69 -13.39
C PRO A 198 8.67 -14.10 -12.16
N VAL A 199 7.85 -14.91 -11.52
CA VAL A 199 7.15 -14.59 -10.26
C VAL A 199 7.61 -15.56 -9.19
N ILE A 200 8.32 -15.06 -8.18
CA ILE A 200 8.65 -15.87 -7.00
C ILE A 200 7.51 -15.76 -5.99
N VAL A 201 7.33 -16.78 -5.16
CA VAL A 201 6.43 -16.67 -4.00
C VAL A 201 7.19 -16.02 -2.85
N CYS A 202 6.57 -15.03 -2.19
CA CYS A 202 7.14 -14.36 -1.02
C CYS A 202 7.58 -15.41 0.01
N PRO A 203 8.89 -15.47 0.36
CA PRO A 203 9.42 -16.46 1.29
C PRO A 203 8.74 -16.42 2.67
N SER A 204 8.32 -15.23 3.11
CA SER A 204 7.61 -15.09 4.38
C SER A 204 6.17 -15.60 4.34
N SER A 205 5.51 -15.59 3.17
CA SER A 205 4.16 -16.15 3.02
C SER A 205 4.14 -17.68 3.09
N VAL A 206 5.27 -18.34 2.84
CA VAL A 206 5.42 -19.81 2.90
C VAL A 206 6.20 -20.29 4.14
N GLY A 207 6.47 -19.39 5.09
CA GLY A 207 7.11 -19.74 6.37
C GLY A 207 8.63 -19.92 6.33
N ASN A 208 9.31 -19.56 5.23
CA ASN A 208 10.76 -19.77 5.09
C ASN A 208 11.60 -18.71 5.81
N THR A 209 11.06 -17.51 6.04
CA THR A 209 11.79 -16.37 6.65
C THR A 209 10.83 -15.23 7.03
N ASP A 210 11.35 -14.13 7.56
CA ASP A 210 10.62 -12.88 7.77
C ASP A 210 11.11 -11.75 6.84
N CYS A 211 10.40 -10.63 6.83
CA CYS A 211 10.77 -9.50 5.99
C CYS A 211 12.12 -8.89 6.38
N LEU A 212 12.46 -8.88 7.68
CA LEU A 212 13.71 -8.29 8.18
C LEU A 212 14.93 -9.05 7.66
N SER A 213 14.85 -10.37 7.63
CA SER A 213 15.90 -11.26 7.14
C SER A 213 15.93 -11.31 5.60
N CYS A 214 14.76 -11.23 4.95
CA CYS A 214 14.64 -11.35 3.50
C CYS A 214 15.01 -10.07 2.74
N GLY A 215 14.39 -8.93 3.05
CA GLY A 215 14.68 -7.63 2.42
C GLY A 215 14.40 -7.49 0.91
N ILE A 216 13.89 -8.51 0.21
CA ILE A 216 13.75 -8.48 -1.26
C ILE A 216 12.80 -7.37 -1.76
N CYS A 217 11.84 -6.93 -0.96
CA CYS A 217 10.93 -5.84 -1.34
C CYS A 217 11.56 -4.45 -1.21
N GLN A 218 12.76 -4.36 -0.65
CA GLN A 218 13.56 -3.15 -0.68
C GLN A 218 14.53 -3.12 -1.89
N GLN A 219 14.81 -4.26 -2.52
CA GLN A 219 15.63 -4.35 -3.72
C GLN A 219 14.84 -3.88 -4.94
N ARG A 220 15.16 -2.68 -5.44
CA ARG A 220 14.39 -2.01 -6.51
C ARG A 220 14.73 -2.51 -7.91
N ASP A 221 15.93 -3.04 -8.06
CA ASP A 221 16.58 -3.53 -9.28
C ASP A 221 16.43 -5.05 -9.46
N ARG A 222 15.62 -5.71 -8.61
CA ARG A 222 15.34 -7.14 -8.74
C ARG A 222 14.66 -7.44 -10.08
N SER A 223 15.05 -8.56 -10.69
CA SER A 223 14.50 -9.02 -11.98
C SER A 223 13.19 -9.82 -11.86
N VAL A 224 12.70 -10.02 -10.63
CA VAL A 224 11.53 -10.87 -10.35
C VAL A 224 10.37 -10.07 -9.78
N ILE A 225 9.16 -10.50 -10.12
CA ILE A 225 7.94 -10.09 -9.45
C ILE A 225 7.80 -10.93 -8.17
N VAL A 226 7.42 -10.30 -7.06
CA VAL A 226 7.13 -11.04 -5.81
C VAL A 226 5.63 -11.25 -5.67
N GLY A 227 5.24 -12.52 -5.63
CA GLY A 227 3.88 -12.96 -5.45
C GLY A 227 3.51 -13.15 -3.98
N PHE A 228 2.31 -12.74 -3.60
CA PHE A 228 1.75 -12.89 -2.27
C PHE A 228 0.50 -13.78 -2.32
N PRO A 229 0.59 -15.05 -1.90
CA PRO A 229 -0.58 -15.90 -1.75
C PRO A 229 -1.60 -15.23 -0.83
N ALA A 230 -2.85 -15.19 -1.29
CA ALA A 230 -3.99 -14.81 -0.46
C ALA A 230 -4.07 -15.75 0.76
N HIS A 231 -4.37 -15.19 1.92
CA HIS A 231 -4.42 -15.92 3.19
C HIS A 231 -5.47 -15.33 4.12
N GLY A 232 -5.83 -16.08 5.17
CA GLY A 232 -6.80 -15.68 6.18
C GLY A 232 -8.25 -16.02 5.83
N ALA A 233 -9.17 -15.68 6.74
CA ALA A 233 -10.57 -16.08 6.66
C ALA A 233 -11.31 -15.60 5.40
N ARG A 234 -10.82 -14.54 4.74
CA ARG A 234 -11.42 -13.95 3.53
C ARG A 234 -10.68 -14.33 2.24
N ALA A 235 -9.79 -15.31 2.27
CA ALA A 235 -8.97 -15.69 1.12
C ALA A 235 -9.80 -16.12 -0.10
N ARG A 236 -10.97 -16.74 0.12
CA ARG A 236 -11.93 -17.10 -0.95
C ARG A 236 -12.52 -15.88 -1.68
N HIS A 237 -12.65 -14.73 -0.99
CA HIS A 237 -13.13 -13.50 -1.64
C HIS A 237 -12.04 -12.88 -2.52
N VAL A 238 -10.79 -12.91 -2.04
CA VAL A 238 -9.63 -12.51 -2.84
C VAL A 238 -9.55 -13.36 -4.11
N GLU A 239 -9.67 -14.68 -3.98
CA GLU A 239 -9.64 -15.60 -5.12
C GLU A 239 -10.71 -15.28 -6.17
N ARG A 240 -11.92 -14.90 -5.74
CA ARG A 240 -12.97 -14.44 -6.66
C ARG A 240 -12.56 -13.18 -7.43
N ILE A 241 -11.95 -12.20 -6.76
CA ILE A 241 -11.43 -10.99 -7.43
C ILE A 241 -10.35 -11.36 -8.46
N LEU A 242 -9.46 -12.30 -8.12
CA LEU A 242 -8.41 -12.77 -9.04
C LEU A 242 -8.99 -13.44 -10.29
N LEU A 243 -10.08 -14.19 -10.13
CA LEU A 243 -10.73 -14.95 -11.22
C LEU A 243 -11.65 -14.09 -12.09
N GLU A 244 -12.36 -13.13 -11.50
CA GLU A 244 -13.34 -12.29 -12.21
C GLU A 244 -12.68 -11.12 -12.97
N GLY A 245 -11.39 -10.85 -12.74
CA GLY A 245 -10.59 -9.92 -13.54
C GLY A 245 -11.13 -8.50 -13.64
N ARG A 246 -12.03 -8.08 -12.74
CA ARG A 246 -12.63 -6.74 -12.79
C ARG A 246 -11.56 -5.68 -12.51
N PRO A 247 -11.19 -4.85 -13.50
CA PRO A 247 -10.31 -3.72 -13.23
C PRO A 247 -11.05 -2.73 -12.32
N SER A 248 -10.33 -2.20 -11.33
CA SER A 248 -10.73 -1.02 -10.56
C SER A 248 -10.52 0.26 -11.35
#